data_AF-A0A7T8K8I9-F1
#
_entry.id   AF-A0A7T8K8I9-F1
#
_cell.length_a   1.000
_cell.length_b   1.000
_cell.length_c   1.000
_cell.angle_alpha   90.00
_cell.angle_beta   90.00
_cell.angle_gamma   90.00
#
_symmetry.space_group_name_H-M   'P 1'
#
loop_
_entity.id
_entity.type
_entity.pdbx_description
1 polymer ?
#
loop_
_entity_poly.entity_id
_entity_poly.type
_entity_poly.pdbx_seq_one_letter_code
_entity_poly.pdbx_strand_id
1 'polypeptide(L)'
;VKSKKKVDESTSTASKMSESPSSKPDRVVSFDAERANELFNHFTSHANTMKSILAVFRLLTETLRLKPSQFPLFYPKIRSRLSSWKANAIWAKLDKRSGQRTYGKGKIAAGQRVLVIGAGPCGLRAAIEAQLLGAKVVVIEKRDRFSRNNVLHLWPYNIFDLKGIAAKKFYGKFCAGSIDHISIRQLQCILLKVALLLGVEVFENTGFEELIEPRDAETGWKARLSPADHPVSQFEFDVLIGADGKRNTLPGFKRKEFRGKKYFTF
;
A
#
# COMPACT_ATOMS: atom_id res chain seq x y z
N VAL A 1 -12.33 90.76 3.80
CA VAL A 1 -12.27 91.60 2.56
C VAL A 1 -11.52 90.81 1.49
N LYS A 2 -12.22 90.42 0.40
CA LYS A 2 -11.75 90.24 -1.00
C LYS A 2 -10.39 89.53 -1.22
N SER A 3 -10.21 88.47 -2.01
CA SER A 3 -10.85 87.99 -3.25
C SER A 3 -10.20 86.65 -3.64
N LYS A 4 -10.87 85.76 -4.40
CA LYS A 4 -10.58 85.31 -5.80
C LYS A 4 -10.64 83.77 -5.78
N LYS A 5 -11.04 83.00 -6.79
CA LYS A 5 -11.62 83.19 -8.13
C LYS A 5 -12.22 81.82 -8.46
N LYS A 6 -13.34 81.80 -9.20
CA LYS A 6 -14.01 80.61 -9.74
C LYS A 6 -13.39 80.26 -11.09
N VAL A 7 -13.09 78.99 -11.39
CA VAL A 7 -13.18 78.38 -12.73
C VAL A 7 -13.41 76.87 -12.57
N ASP A 8 -14.35 76.38 -13.37
CA ASP A 8 -14.91 75.04 -13.49
C ASP A 8 -13.93 73.98 -14.03
N GLU A 9 -14.15 72.70 -13.72
CA GLU A 9 -14.11 71.67 -14.77
C GLU A 9 -14.90 70.41 -14.37
N SER A 10 -15.68 69.96 -15.34
CA SER A 10 -16.58 68.82 -15.37
C SER A 10 -15.87 67.47 -15.35
N THR A 11 -16.41 66.49 -14.61
CA THR A 11 -16.27 65.08 -15.03
C THR A 11 -17.51 64.24 -14.72
N SER A 12 -17.94 63.61 -15.80
CA SER A 12 -18.97 62.61 -16.03
C SER A 12 -18.88 61.36 -15.15
N THR A 13 -20.05 60.94 -14.67
CA THR A 13 -20.57 59.58 -14.43
C THR A 13 -19.67 58.35 -14.66
N ALA A 14 -19.66 57.44 -13.68
CA ALA A 14 -19.66 55.99 -13.94
C ALA A 14 -20.27 55.20 -12.76
N SER A 15 -21.33 54.46 -13.07
CA SER A 15 -22.12 53.61 -12.19
C SER A 15 -21.33 52.41 -11.65
N LYS A 16 -21.46 52.11 -10.36
CA LYS A 16 -20.96 50.86 -9.76
C LYS A 16 -21.84 49.67 -10.19
N MET A 17 -21.31 48.80 -11.04
CA MET A 17 -21.79 47.43 -11.20
C MET A 17 -21.34 46.60 -10.00
N SER A 18 -22.29 45.87 -9.41
CA SER A 18 -22.07 44.86 -8.38
C SER A 18 -21.68 43.55 -9.05
N GLU A 19 -20.42 43.14 -8.88
CA GLU A 19 -19.97 41.78 -9.19
C GLU A 19 -20.46 40.81 -8.11
N SER A 20 -21.04 39.70 -8.57
CA SER A 20 -21.42 38.57 -7.73
C SER A 20 -20.21 37.63 -7.57
N PRO A 21 -19.90 37.14 -6.35
CA PRO A 21 -18.78 36.22 -6.20
C PRO A 21 -19.20 34.82 -6.62
N SER A 22 -18.75 34.41 -7.80
CA SER A 22 -18.69 32.99 -8.18
C SER A 22 -17.55 32.33 -7.40
N SER A 23 -17.84 31.34 -6.57
CA SER A 23 -16.89 30.26 -6.26
C SER A 23 -17.64 29.03 -5.71
N LYS A 24 -17.50 27.88 -6.39
CA LYS A 24 -17.95 26.55 -5.91
C LYS A 24 -16.72 25.66 -5.57
N PRO A 25 -15.96 25.93 -4.50
CA PRO A 25 -14.91 25.00 -4.06
C PRO A 25 -15.47 23.80 -3.26
N ASP A 26 -16.63 23.92 -2.61
CA ASP A 26 -17.10 22.90 -1.64
C ASP A 26 -17.76 21.67 -2.27
N ARG A 27 -18.41 21.80 -3.43
CA ARG A 27 -19.14 20.68 -4.06
C ARG A 27 -18.22 19.60 -4.64
N VAL A 28 -17.07 19.99 -5.19
CA VAL A 28 -16.12 19.06 -5.83
C VAL A 28 -15.37 18.25 -4.77
N VAL A 29 -14.98 18.90 -3.67
CA VAL A 29 -14.32 18.24 -2.52
C VAL A 29 -15.26 17.23 -1.85
N SER A 30 -16.55 17.55 -1.77
CA SER A 30 -17.58 16.64 -1.21
C SER A 30 -17.79 15.38 -2.07
N PHE A 31 -17.88 15.52 -3.40
CA PHE A 31 -18.09 14.40 -4.32
C PHE A 31 -16.90 13.44 -4.35
N ASP A 32 -15.66 13.97 -4.35
CA ASP A 32 -14.44 13.15 -4.31
C ASP A 32 -14.35 12.34 -2.99
N ALA A 33 -14.82 12.91 -1.87
CA ALA A 33 -14.83 12.24 -0.57
C ALA A 33 -15.86 11.10 -0.50
N GLU A 34 -17.07 11.31 -1.01
CA GLU A 34 -18.10 10.26 -1.09
C GLU A 34 -17.63 9.11 -1.99
N ARG A 35 -17.13 9.45 -3.19
CA ARG A 35 -16.59 8.47 -4.13
C ARG A 35 -15.40 7.68 -3.55
N ALA A 36 -14.50 8.35 -2.83
CA ALA A 36 -13.38 7.67 -2.17
C ALA A 36 -13.87 6.69 -1.09
N ASN A 37 -14.92 7.02 -0.34
CA ASN A 37 -15.51 6.11 0.64
C ASN A 37 -16.18 4.89 -0.02
N GLU A 38 -16.86 5.07 -1.16
CA GLU A 38 -17.40 3.96 -1.95
C GLU A 38 -16.28 3.02 -2.43
N LEU A 39 -15.23 3.58 -3.04
CA LEU A 39 -14.07 2.82 -3.52
C LEU A 39 -13.37 2.08 -2.38
N PHE A 40 -13.22 2.72 -1.21
CA PHE A 40 -12.66 2.08 -0.03
C PHE A 40 -13.55 0.94 0.49
N ASN A 41 -14.87 1.11 0.48
CA ASN A 41 -15.81 0.05 0.82
C ASN A 41 -15.71 -1.13 -0.17
N HIS A 42 -15.60 -0.85 -1.46
CA HIS A 42 -15.36 -1.87 -2.48
C HIS A 42 -14.04 -2.60 -2.25
N PHE A 43 -12.94 -1.85 -2.08
CA PHE A 43 -11.61 -2.39 -1.81
C PHE A 43 -11.61 -3.32 -0.59
N THR A 44 -12.24 -2.90 0.51
CA THR A 44 -12.28 -3.68 1.75
C THR A 44 -13.18 -4.90 1.64
N SER A 45 -14.38 -4.76 1.07
CA SER A 45 -15.48 -5.74 1.23
C SER A 45 -15.68 -6.65 0.02
N HIS A 46 -15.44 -6.15 -1.19
CA HIS A 46 -15.83 -6.83 -2.43
C HIS A 46 -14.62 -7.27 -3.27
N ALA A 47 -13.52 -6.50 -3.28
CA ALA A 47 -12.32 -6.87 -4.01
C ALA A 47 -11.65 -8.11 -3.36
N ASN A 48 -11.67 -9.25 -4.06
CA ASN A 48 -11.28 -10.56 -3.52
C ASN A 48 -10.34 -11.34 -4.46
N THR A 49 -9.81 -10.68 -5.49
CA THR A 49 -8.75 -11.15 -6.38
C THR A 49 -7.62 -10.13 -6.43
N MET A 50 -6.38 -10.55 -6.69
CA MET A 50 -5.22 -9.64 -6.82
C MET A 50 -5.52 -8.50 -7.80
N LYS A 51 -5.94 -8.83 -9.03
CA LYS A 51 -6.34 -7.87 -10.06
C LYS A 51 -7.39 -6.87 -9.56
N SER A 52 -8.48 -7.33 -8.95
CA SER A 52 -9.52 -6.43 -8.42
C SER A 52 -9.01 -5.53 -7.28
N ILE A 53 -8.18 -6.06 -6.39
CA ILE A 53 -7.63 -5.32 -5.25
C ILE A 53 -6.72 -4.20 -5.75
N LEU A 54 -5.79 -4.52 -6.65
CA LEU A 54 -4.87 -3.55 -7.25
C LEU A 54 -5.61 -2.50 -8.08
N ALA A 55 -6.58 -2.91 -8.90
CA ALA A 55 -7.36 -1.99 -9.74
C ALA A 55 -8.17 -0.99 -8.90
N VAL A 56 -8.94 -1.48 -7.92
CA VAL A 56 -9.75 -0.59 -7.04
C VAL A 56 -8.85 0.30 -6.19
N PHE A 57 -7.70 -0.21 -5.73
CA PHE A 57 -6.76 0.59 -4.97
C PHE A 57 -6.13 1.72 -5.79
N ARG A 58 -5.75 1.47 -7.05
CA ARG A 58 -5.25 2.52 -7.96
C ARG A 58 -6.30 3.62 -8.13
N LEU A 59 -7.54 3.25 -8.46
CA LEU A 59 -8.65 4.20 -8.58
C LEU A 59 -8.85 5.00 -7.29
N LEU A 60 -8.83 4.33 -6.13
CA LEU A 60 -8.94 4.99 -4.83
C LEU A 60 -7.82 6.03 -4.62
N THR A 61 -6.57 5.67 -4.90
CA THR A 61 -5.43 6.59 -4.75
C THR A 61 -5.47 7.75 -5.76
N GLU A 62 -5.98 7.52 -6.97
CA GLU A 62 -6.19 8.56 -7.98
C GLU A 62 -7.27 9.55 -7.55
N THR A 63 -8.44 9.05 -7.11
CA THR A 63 -9.52 9.89 -6.53
C THR A 63 -9.00 10.70 -5.35
N LEU A 64 -8.22 10.07 -4.48
CA LEU A 64 -7.61 10.76 -3.34
C LEU A 64 -6.40 11.61 -3.73
N ARG A 65 -5.91 11.63 -4.98
CA ARG A 65 -4.69 12.32 -5.41
C ARG A 65 -3.47 12.00 -4.53
N LEU A 66 -3.28 10.73 -4.23
CA LEU A 66 -2.17 10.21 -3.43
C LEU A 66 -1.25 9.35 -4.30
N LYS A 67 0.06 9.46 -4.07
CA LYS A 67 1.06 8.61 -4.69
C LYS A 67 1.68 7.71 -3.62
N PRO A 68 1.51 6.37 -3.69
CA PRO A 68 2.15 5.42 -2.77
C PRO A 68 3.68 5.58 -2.70
N SER A 69 4.29 6.08 -3.78
CA SER A 69 5.73 6.33 -3.84
C SER A 69 6.24 7.33 -2.79
N GLN A 70 5.41 8.29 -2.35
CA GLN A 70 5.69 9.26 -1.29
C GLN A 70 5.43 8.66 0.11
N PHE A 71 6.08 7.52 0.40
CA PHE A 71 5.69 6.62 1.47
C PHE A 71 5.63 7.22 2.91
N PRO A 72 6.51 8.16 3.34
CA PRO A 72 6.43 8.68 4.71
C PRO A 72 5.14 9.49 4.96
N LEU A 73 4.58 10.07 3.87
CA LEU A 73 3.37 10.88 3.92
C LEU A 73 2.13 10.10 3.47
N PHE A 74 2.30 8.95 2.83
CA PHE A 74 1.20 8.20 2.23
C PHE A 74 0.19 7.74 3.29
N TYR A 75 0.63 6.94 4.27
CA TYR A 75 -0.27 6.39 5.30
C TYR A 75 -0.98 7.48 6.12
N PRO A 76 -0.31 8.53 6.63
CA PRO A 76 -0.99 9.62 7.32
C PRO A 76 -2.06 10.31 6.46
N LYS A 77 -1.80 10.54 5.17
CA LYS A 77 -2.74 11.22 4.26
C LYS A 77 -3.93 10.35 3.88
N ILE A 78 -3.73 9.07 3.53
CA ILE A 78 -4.86 8.19 3.18
C ILE A 78 -5.76 7.98 4.39
N ARG A 79 -5.17 7.82 5.59
CA ARG A 79 -5.89 7.73 6.85
C ARG A 79 -6.73 8.98 7.12
N SER A 80 -6.18 10.18 6.95
CA SER A 80 -6.91 11.42 7.23
C SER A 80 -8.03 11.72 6.24
N ARG A 81 -7.95 11.19 5.01
CA ARG A 81 -8.94 11.40 3.94
C ARG A 81 -10.08 10.39 3.95
N LEU A 82 -9.99 9.33 4.75
CA LEU A 82 -10.99 8.26 4.83
C LEU A 82 -11.47 8.08 6.27
N SER A 83 -12.65 8.63 6.58
CA SER A 83 -13.17 8.74 7.96
C SER A 83 -14.42 7.88 8.23
N SER A 84 -14.81 6.99 7.31
CA SER A 84 -15.95 6.09 7.53
C SER A 84 -15.74 5.18 8.76
N TRP A 85 -16.83 4.71 9.38
CA TRP A 85 -16.77 3.81 10.54
C TRP A 85 -15.91 2.56 10.28
N LYS A 86 -15.95 2.03 9.04
CA LYS A 86 -15.15 0.87 8.63
C LYS A 86 -13.68 1.24 8.51
N ALA A 87 -13.37 2.39 7.91
CA ALA A 87 -12.01 2.92 7.80
C ALA A 87 -11.40 3.16 9.18
N ASN A 88 -12.10 3.86 10.07
CA ASN A 88 -11.65 4.14 11.44
C ASN A 88 -11.34 2.85 12.22
N ALA A 89 -12.13 1.80 12.04
CA ALA A 89 -11.87 0.51 12.69
C ALA A 89 -10.62 -0.22 12.15
N ILE A 90 -10.25 0.01 10.87
CA ILE A 90 -9.00 -0.48 10.28
C ILE A 90 -7.83 0.37 10.81
N TRP A 91 -7.94 1.69 10.77
CA TRP A 91 -6.92 2.63 11.26
C TRP A 91 -6.57 2.36 12.71
N ALA A 92 -7.57 2.21 13.59
CA ALA A 92 -7.34 1.91 15.00
C ALA A 92 -6.47 0.66 15.23
N LYS A 93 -6.57 -0.36 14.37
CA LYS A 93 -5.73 -1.56 14.44
C LYS A 93 -4.31 -1.30 13.93
N LEU A 94 -4.19 -0.67 12.76
CA LEU A 94 -2.89 -0.37 12.15
C LEU A 94 -2.09 0.65 12.97
N ASP A 95 -2.75 1.66 13.54
CA ASP A 95 -2.12 2.66 14.43
C ASP A 95 -1.66 2.04 15.74
N LYS A 96 -2.47 1.13 16.32
CA LYS A 96 -2.05 0.38 17.50
C LYS A 96 -0.82 -0.48 17.21
N ARG A 97 -0.73 -1.07 16.02
CA ARG A 97 0.43 -1.85 15.59
C ARG A 97 1.64 -0.94 15.40
N SER A 98 1.54 0.10 14.57
CA SER A 98 2.65 1.02 14.25
C SER A 98 3.15 1.80 15.47
N GLY A 99 2.29 2.03 16.48
CA GLY A 99 2.65 2.66 17.75
C GLY A 99 3.48 1.80 18.70
N GLN A 100 3.73 0.52 18.40
CA GLN A 100 4.57 -0.33 19.24
C GLN A 100 6.03 0.16 19.25
N ARG A 101 6.68 0.08 20.43
CA ARG A 101 8.06 0.56 20.64
C ARG A 101 9.06 0.00 19.62
N THR A 102 8.87 -1.26 19.21
CA THR A 102 9.76 -1.95 18.25
C THR A 102 9.85 -1.25 16.88
N TYR A 103 8.84 -0.47 16.50
CA TYR A 103 8.84 0.24 15.22
C TYR A 103 9.47 1.63 15.30
N GLY A 104 9.77 2.14 16.50
CA GLY A 104 10.42 3.44 16.69
C GLY A 104 9.69 4.59 15.99
N LYS A 105 8.36 4.54 15.92
CA LYS A 105 7.52 5.48 15.14
C LYS A 105 7.88 5.53 13.64
N GLY A 106 8.25 4.39 13.05
CA GLY A 106 8.63 4.27 11.65
C GLY A 106 9.99 4.87 11.31
N LYS A 107 10.93 4.89 12.27
CA LYS A 107 12.27 5.48 12.08
C LYS A 107 13.41 4.46 12.12
N ILE A 108 13.15 3.21 12.50
CA ILE A 108 14.19 2.19 12.71
C ILE A 108 14.91 1.83 11.41
N ALA A 109 14.16 1.67 10.32
CA ALA A 109 14.69 1.36 9.00
C ALA A 109 14.53 2.56 8.04
N ALA A 110 14.51 3.78 8.56
CA ALA A 110 14.41 4.97 7.73
C ALA A 110 15.60 5.06 6.76
N GLY A 111 15.32 5.39 5.50
CA GLY A 111 16.32 5.42 4.42
C GLY A 111 16.60 4.07 3.78
N GLN A 112 16.23 2.96 4.41
CA GLN A 112 16.43 1.62 3.83
C GLN A 112 15.45 1.37 2.68
N ARG A 113 15.97 0.76 1.60
CA ARG A 113 15.20 0.36 0.42
C ARG A 113 15.15 -1.16 0.35
N VAL A 114 13.95 -1.72 0.43
CA VAL A 114 13.71 -3.17 0.54
C VAL A 114 13.00 -3.67 -0.71
N LEU A 115 13.61 -4.63 -1.40
CA LEU A 115 12.96 -5.41 -2.44
C LEU A 115 12.54 -6.77 -1.88
N VAL A 116 11.26 -7.13 -2.04
CA VAL A 116 10.72 -8.44 -1.64
C VAL A 116 10.32 -9.22 -2.88
N ILE A 117 10.86 -10.43 -3.02
CA ILE A 117 10.53 -11.34 -4.11
C ILE A 117 9.40 -12.27 -3.66
N GLY A 118 8.20 -12.10 -4.24
CA GLY A 118 7.03 -12.95 -4.05
C GLY A 118 5.94 -12.35 -3.16
N ALA A 119 4.71 -12.32 -3.68
CA ALA A 119 3.51 -11.90 -2.95
C ALA A 119 2.79 -13.09 -2.28
N GLY A 120 3.56 -14.04 -1.76
CA GLY A 120 3.05 -15.09 -0.88
C GLY A 120 2.68 -14.52 0.51
N PRO A 121 2.02 -15.32 1.39
CA PRO A 121 1.73 -14.88 2.75
C PRO A 121 2.98 -14.37 3.50
N CYS A 122 4.09 -15.11 3.43
CA CYS A 122 5.33 -14.72 4.10
C CYS A 122 5.94 -13.44 3.52
N GLY A 123 5.98 -13.29 2.20
CA GLY A 123 6.54 -12.11 1.54
C GLY A 123 5.75 -10.84 1.84
N LEU A 124 4.41 -10.90 1.72
CA LEU A 124 3.55 -9.76 2.07
C LEU A 124 3.64 -9.43 3.56
N ARG A 125 3.74 -10.43 4.43
CA ARG A 125 3.88 -10.22 5.87
C ARG A 125 5.21 -9.55 6.22
N ALA A 126 6.30 -9.96 5.58
CA ALA A 126 7.62 -9.35 5.74
C ALA A 126 7.61 -7.90 5.22
N ALA A 127 6.98 -7.66 4.06
CA ALA A 127 6.83 -6.32 3.49
C ALA A 127 6.08 -5.37 4.44
N ILE A 128 5.01 -5.84 5.10
CA ILE A 128 4.28 -5.08 6.11
C ILE A 128 5.18 -4.69 7.28
N GLU A 129 5.98 -5.62 7.84
CA GLU A 129 6.90 -5.29 8.94
C GLU A 129 7.97 -4.28 8.51
N ALA A 130 8.59 -4.49 7.36
CA ALA A 130 9.60 -3.57 6.82
C ALA A 130 9.02 -2.16 6.63
N GLN A 131 7.78 -2.07 6.14
CA GLN A 131 7.09 -0.79 5.96
C GLN A 131 6.79 -0.11 7.31
N LEU A 132 6.39 -0.87 8.32
CA LEU A 132 6.15 -0.35 9.68
C LEU A 132 7.44 0.11 10.37
N LEU A 133 8.59 -0.52 10.06
CA LEU A 133 9.91 -0.08 10.52
C LEU A 133 10.37 1.25 9.88
N GLY A 134 9.71 1.69 8.80
CA GLY A 134 10.03 2.94 8.10
C GLY A 134 10.81 2.78 6.80
N ALA A 135 10.98 1.55 6.30
CA ALA A 135 11.67 1.32 5.03
C ALA A 135 10.79 1.67 3.83
N LYS A 136 11.43 1.96 2.70
CA LYS A 136 10.79 1.98 1.38
C LYS A 136 10.67 0.55 0.87
N VAL A 137 9.45 0.02 0.72
CA VAL A 137 9.25 -1.39 0.35
C VAL A 137 8.62 -1.54 -1.03
N VAL A 138 9.25 -2.35 -1.87
CA VAL A 138 8.74 -2.81 -3.15
C VAL A 138 8.60 -4.34 -3.12
N VAL A 139 7.45 -4.85 -3.55
CA VAL A 139 7.18 -6.28 -3.72
C VAL A 139 6.98 -6.57 -5.20
N ILE A 140 7.69 -7.57 -5.72
CA ILE A 140 7.47 -8.10 -7.07
C ILE A 140 6.87 -9.51 -6.99
N GLU A 141 5.89 -9.79 -7.83
CA GLU A 141 5.27 -11.11 -7.97
C GLU A 141 5.16 -11.49 -9.44
N LYS A 142 5.65 -12.70 -9.75
CA LYS A 142 5.66 -13.22 -11.12
C LYS A 142 4.26 -13.49 -11.66
N ARG A 143 3.29 -13.85 -10.82
CA ARG A 143 1.91 -14.13 -11.21
C ARG A 143 1.05 -12.88 -11.18
N ASP A 144 -0.11 -12.96 -11.84
CA ASP A 144 -1.17 -11.95 -11.84
C ASP A 144 -2.35 -12.30 -10.93
N ARG A 145 -2.27 -13.44 -10.23
CA ARG A 145 -3.41 -13.97 -9.47
C ARG A 145 -3.02 -14.85 -8.29
N PHE A 146 -3.86 -14.78 -7.26
CA PHE A 146 -3.90 -15.72 -6.14
C PHE A 146 -4.89 -16.85 -6.42
N SER A 147 -4.39 -18.02 -6.81
CA SER A 147 -5.19 -19.17 -7.26
C SER A 147 -5.28 -20.33 -6.27
N ARG A 148 -4.45 -20.38 -5.23
CA ARG A 148 -4.37 -21.54 -4.33
C ARG A 148 -5.51 -21.56 -3.31
N ASN A 149 -6.33 -22.60 -3.39
CA ASN A 149 -7.46 -22.83 -2.48
C ASN A 149 -7.12 -23.70 -1.27
N ASN A 150 -5.92 -24.32 -1.24
CA ASN A 150 -5.48 -25.10 -0.08
C ASN A 150 -5.59 -24.28 1.20
N VAL A 151 -5.92 -24.95 2.29
CA VAL A 151 -6.17 -24.36 3.59
C VAL A 151 -4.95 -24.52 4.48
N LEU A 152 -4.56 -23.43 5.13
CA LEU A 152 -3.50 -23.38 6.13
C LEU A 152 -4.13 -23.38 7.51
N HIS A 153 -3.64 -24.25 8.38
CA HIS A 153 -3.87 -24.13 9.82
C HIS A 153 -3.13 -22.89 10.37
N LEU A 154 -3.74 -22.20 11.31
CA LEU A 154 -3.23 -21.00 11.97
C LEU A 154 -3.06 -21.28 13.45
N TRP A 155 -1.82 -21.14 13.95
CA TRP A 155 -1.60 -21.19 15.39
C TRP A 155 -2.23 -19.96 16.07
N PRO A 156 -2.50 -20.03 17.38
CA PRO A 156 -3.12 -18.91 18.11
C PRO A 156 -2.43 -17.56 17.91
N TYR A 157 -1.09 -17.54 17.86
CA TYR A 157 -0.33 -16.31 17.65
C TYR A 157 -0.50 -15.73 16.23
N ASN A 158 -0.68 -16.58 15.20
CA ASN A 158 -0.99 -16.11 13.86
C ASN A 158 -2.37 -15.47 13.80
N ILE A 159 -3.36 -16.08 14.47
CA ILE A 159 -4.71 -15.52 14.58
C ILE A 159 -4.66 -14.14 15.26
N PHE A 160 -3.90 -14.04 16.36
CA PHE A 160 -3.70 -12.77 17.07
C PHE A 160 -3.04 -11.72 16.19
N ASP A 161 -1.95 -12.06 15.50
CA ASP A 161 -1.23 -11.15 14.59
C ASP A 161 -2.14 -10.63 13.46
N LEU A 162 -2.84 -11.54 12.77
CA LEU A 162 -3.75 -11.19 11.67
C LEU A 162 -4.94 -10.34 12.15
N LYS A 163 -5.51 -10.64 13.34
CA LYS A 163 -6.52 -9.77 13.97
C LYS A 163 -5.94 -8.38 14.28
N GLY A 164 -4.67 -8.31 14.66
CA GLY A 164 -3.91 -7.09 14.94
C GLY A 164 -3.75 -6.16 13.72
N ILE A 165 -3.78 -6.70 12.50
CA ILE A 165 -3.76 -5.94 11.24
C ILE A 165 -5.14 -5.90 10.55
N ALA A 166 -6.21 -5.97 11.34
CA ALA A 166 -7.59 -5.84 10.89
C ALA A 166 -8.10 -6.91 9.90
N ALA A 167 -7.55 -8.14 9.90
CA ALA A 167 -7.98 -9.21 8.99
C ALA A 167 -9.51 -9.41 8.93
N LYS A 168 -10.21 -9.32 10.07
CA LYS A 168 -11.67 -9.46 10.15
C LYS A 168 -12.46 -8.39 9.37
N LYS A 169 -11.86 -7.23 9.10
CA LYS A 169 -12.48 -6.16 8.29
C LYS A 169 -12.35 -6.41 6.79
N PHE A 170 -11.32 -7.15 6.37
CA PHE A 170 -11.12 -7.55 4.97
C PHE A 170 -11.77 -8.90 4.65
N TYR A 171 -11.98 -9.73 5.66
CA TYR A 171 -12.63 -11.03 5.55
C TYR A 171 -13.47 -11.31 6.80
N GLY A 172 -14.78 -11.07 6.73
CA GLY A 172 -15.68 -11.16 7.89
C GLY A 172 -15.75 -12.54 8.54
N LYS A 173 -15.50 -13.60 7.75
CA LYS A 173 -15.45 -15.00 8.21
C LYS A 173 -14.13 -15.37 8.88
N PHE A 174 -13.15 -14.46 8.95
CA PHE A 174 -11.83 -14.72 9.52
C PHE A 174 -11.94 -15.17 10.98
N CYS A 175 -11.61 -16.43 11.24
CA CYS A 175 -11.63 -17.07 12.55
C CYS A 175 -12.95 -16.80 13.31
N ALA A 176 -14.09 -16.99 12.64
CA ALA A 176 -15.41 -16.94 13.27
C ALA A 176 -15.65 -18.24 14.06
N GLY A 177 -16.13 -18.14 15.30
CA GLY A 177 -16.27 -19.29 16.19
C GLY A 177 -14.93 -19.94 16.51
N SER A 178 -14.83 -21.26 16.34
CA SER A 178 -13.64 -22.08 16.55
C SER A 178 -12.77 -22.26 15.29
N ILE A 179 -13.05 -21.53 14.20
CA ILE A 179 -12.25 -21.62 12.97
C ILE A 179 -10.83 -21.11 13.23
N ASP A 180 -9.85 -21.96 12.92
CA ASP A 180 -8.42 -21.75 13.13
C ASP A 180 -7.62 -21.93 11.84
N HIS A 181 -8.26 -21.76 10.68
CA HIS A 181 -7.65 -22.00 9.39
C HIS A 181 -8.13 -21.00 8.32
N ILE A 182 -7.35 -20.87 7.24
CA ILE A 182 -7.63 -19.95 6.14
C ILE A 182 -7.06 -20.48 4.82
N SER A 183 -7.77 -20.28 3.70
CA SER A 183 -7.20 -20.61 2.39
C SER A 183 -6.06 -19.66 2.01
N ILE A 184 -5.04 -20.19 1.34
CA ILE A 184 -3.84 -19.44 0.95
C ILE A 184 -4.23 -18.15 0.21
N ARG A 185 -5.12 -18.24 -0.77
CA ARG A 185 -5.56 -17.05 -1.54
C ARG A 185 -6.24 -15.98 -0.68
N GLN A 186 -7.03 -16.38 0.33
CA GLN A 186 -7.71 -15.40 1.18
C GLN A 186 -6.71 -14.68 2.09
N LEU A 187 -5.74 -15.42 2.64
CA LEU A 187 -4.66 -14.83 3.42
C LEU A 187 -3.84 -13.85 2.58
N GLN A 188 -3.51 -14.21 1.34
CA GLN A 188 -2.82 -13.33 0.40
C GLN A 188 -3.63 -12.05 0.11
N CYS A 189 -4.94 -12.15 -0.15
CA CYS A 189 -5.80 -10.98 -0.36
C CYS A 189 -5.83 -10.04 0.86
N ILE A 190 -5.93 -10.59 2.08
CA ILE A 190 -5.92 -9.79 3.32
C ILE A 190 -4.59 -9.04 3.45
N LEU A 191 -3.48 -9.75 3.32
CA LEU A 191 -2.15 -9.16 3.49
C LEU A 191 -1.82 -8.15 2.38
N LEU A 192 -2.25 -8.40 1.15
CA LEU A 192 -2.10 -7.45 0.05
C LEU A 192 -2.82 -6.13 0.36
N LYS A 193 -4.06 -6.19 0.86
CA LYS A 193 -4.80 -4.98 1.24
C LYS A 193 -4.08 -4.18 2.32
N VAL A 194 -3.58 -4.86 3.36
CA VAL A 194 -2.82 -4.21 4.43
C VAL A 194 -1.54 -3.59 3.90
N ALA A 195 -0.76 -4.31 3.09
CA ALA A 195 0.47 -3.82 2.49
C ALA A 195 0.23 -2.54 1.67
N LEU A 196 -0.78 -2.54 0.80
CA LEU A 196 -1.15 -1.39 -0.01
C LEU A 196 -1.55 -0.17 0.85
N LEU A 197 -2.37 -0.38 1.89
CA LEU A 197 -2.77 0.70 2.80
C LEU A 197 -1.59 1.33 3.54
N LEU A 198 -0.55 0.56 3.85
CA LEU A 198 0.67 1.04 4.49
C LEU A 198 1.65 1.71 3.51
N GLY A 199 1.38 1.66 2.20
CA GLY A 199 2.22 2.28 1.17
C GLY A 199 3.26 1.36 0.55
N VAL A 200 3.17 0.05 0.77
CA VAL A 200 4.00 -0.93 0.04
C VAL A 200 3.61 -0.91 -1.44
N GLU A 201 4.60 -0.79 -2.32
CA GLU A 201 4.37 -0.89 -3.76
C GLU A 201 4.42 -2.35 -4.19
N VAL A 202 3.38 -2.83 -4.87
CA VAL A 202 3.27 -4.24 -5.28
C VAL A 202 3.08 -4.33 -6.78
N PHE A 203 3.96 -5.06 -7.46
CA PHE A 203 3.96 -5.23 -8.91
C PHE A 203 3.76 -6.71 -9.27
N GLU A 204 2.62 -7.00 -9.90
CA GLU A 204 2.30 -8.31 -10.47
C GLU A 204 2.93 -8.49 -11.87
N ASN A 205 2.92 -9.71 -12.42
CA ASN A 205 3.54 -10.03 -13.72
C ASN A 205 5.03 -9.67 -13.82
N THR A 206 5.73 -9.59 -12.70
CA THR A 206 7.14 -9.18 -12.63
C THR A 206 7.95 -10.27 -11.95
N GLY A 207 8.72 -11.01 -12.73
CA GLY A 207 9.61 -12.06 -12.24
C GLY A 207 11.00 -11.50 -11.90
N PHE A 208 11.56 -11.94 -10.78
CA PHE A 208 12.99 -11.78 -10.51
C PHE A 208 13.79 -12.82 -11.30
N GLU A 209 14.89 -12.40 -11.91
CA GLU A 209 15.80 -13.29 -12.62
C GLU A 209 17.18 -13.34 -11.98
N GLU A 210 17.76 -12.17 -11.72
CA GLU A 210 19.17 -12.06 -11.29
C GLU A 210 19.38 -10.81 -10.43
N LEU A 211 20.36 -10.88 -9.53
CA LEU A 211 20.87 -9.73 -8.79
C LEU A 211 21.95 -9.03 -9.62
N ILE A 212 21.81 -7.71 -9.78
CA ILE A 212 22.78 -6.89 -10.53
C ILE A 212 23.65 -6.15 -9.51
N GLU A 213 24.95 -6.43 -9.52
CA GLU A 213 25.92 -5.78 -8.65
C GLU A 213 26.17 -4.32 -9.10
N PRO A 214 26.42 -3.40 -8.14
CA PRO A 214 26.98 -2.08 -8.42
C PRO A 214 28.23 -2.14 -9.30
N ARG A 215 28.36 -1.22 -10.27
CA ARG A 215 29.56 -1.13 -11.12
C ARG A 215 30.59 -0.14 -10.59
N ASP A 216 30.14 0.79 -9.77
CA ASP A 216 30.92 1.90 -9.22
C ASP A 216 30.33 2.31 -7.85
N ALA A 217 30.93 3.32 -7.22
CA ALA A 217 30.50 3.83 -5.91
C ALA A 217 29.18 4.63 -5.95
N GLU A 218 28.69 4.99 -7.13
CA GLU A 218 27.48 5.81 -7.30
C GLU A 218 26.23 4.97 -7.59
N THR A 219 26.40 3.71 -8.00
CA THR A 219 25.32 2.79 -8.35
C THR A 219 24.95 1.85 -7.19
N GLY A 220 23.66 1.68 -6.94
CA GLY A 220 23.15 0.71 -5.96
C GLY A 220 22.89 -0.68 -6.55
N TRP A 221 22.65 -1.67 -5.68
CA TRP A 221 22.21 -3.00 -6.12
C TRP A 221 20.86 -2.93 -6.82
N LYS A 222 20.72 -3.65 -7.94
CA LYS A 222 19.48 -3.70 -8.74
C LYS A 222 19.07 -5.14 -8.99
N ALA A 223 17.87 -5.34 -9.55
CA ALA A 223 17.38 -6.64 -9.96
C ALA A 223 17.15 -6.67 -11.48
N ARG A 224 17.62 -7.72 -12.14
CA ARG A 224 17.14 -8.10 -13.47
C ARG A 224 15.75 -8.69 -13.33
N LEU A 225 14.82 -8.15 -14.09
CA LEU A 225 13.41 -8.52 -14.04
C LEU A 225 12.93 -9.03 -15.40
N SER A 226 11.85 -9.80 -15.37
CA SER A 226 11.06 -10.14 -16.55
C SER A 226 9.63 -9.58 -16.35
N PRO A 227 9.14 -8.69 -17.23
CA PRO A 227 9.82 -8.18 -18.42
C PRO A 227 10.95 -7.17 -18.07
N ALA A 228 11.96 -7.07 -18.94
CA ALA A 228 13.19 -6.33 -18.65
C ALA A 228 13.01 -4.80 -18.63
N ASP A 229 12.02 -4.29 -19.36
CA ASP A 229 11.65 -2.88 -19.45
C ASP A 229 10.75 -2.41 -18.28
N HIS A 230 10.44 -3.31 -17.34
CA HIS A 230 9.60 -2.95 -16.20
C HIS A 230 10.24 -1.83 -15.36
N PRO A 231 9.52 -0.77 -14.95
CA PRO A 231 10.10 0.39 -14.25
C PRO A 231 10.85 0.05 -12.95
N VAL A 232 10.46 -1.04 -12.28
CA VAL A 232 11.13 -1.52 -11.05
C VAL A 232 12.56 -1.99 -11.32
N SER A 233 12.97 -2.24 -12.56
CA SER A 233 14.37 -2.54 -12.92
C SER A 233 15.34 -1.42 -12.51
N GLN A 234 14.84 -0.18 -12.41
CA GLN A 234 15.62 0.99 -11.97
C GLN A 234 15.62 1.16 -10.44
N PHE A 235 14.85 0.35 -9.71
CA PHE A 235 14.79 0.42 -8.27
C PHE A 235 16.05 -0.18 -7.64
N GLU A 236 16.90 0.70 -7.12
CA GLU A 236 18.01 0.31 -6.25
C GLU A 236 17.51 -0.09 -4.86
N PHE A 237 18.16 -1.06 -4.24
CA PHE A 237 17.81 -1.53 -2.90
C PHE A 237 19.05 -1.95 -2.12
N ASP A 238 18.97 -1.86 -0.80
CA ASP A 238 20.05 -2.25 0.11
C ASP A 238 19.69 -3.54 0.87
N VAL A 239 18.41 -3.94 0.79
CA VAL A 239 17.88 -5.13 1.43
C VAL A 239 17.06 -5.93 0.42
N LEU A 240 17.36 -7.22 0.30
CA LEU A 240 16.65 -8.16 -0.55
C LEU A 240 16.06 -9.30 0.28
N ILE A 241 14.75 -9.53 0.14
CA ILE A 241 14.04 -10.60 0.86
C ILE A 241 13.50 -11.62 -0.16
N GLY A 242 14.10 -12.81 -0.17
CA GLY A 242 13.62 -13.95 -0.95
C GLY A 242 12.43 -14.66 -0.28
N ALA A 243 11.22 -14.45 -0.80
CA ALA A 243 9.98 -15.08 -0.30
C ALA A 243 9.18 -15.75 -1.44
N ASP A 244 9.87 -16.25 -2.47
CA ASP A 244 9.33 -16.81 -3.72
C ASP A 244 9.02 -18.33 -3.61
N GLY A 245 9.16 -18.90 -2.41
CA GLY A 245 8.78 -20.27 -2.09
C GLY A 245 9.86 -21.28 -2.49
N LYS A 246 9.44 -22.45 -3.03
CA LYS A 246 10.37 -23.55 -3.31
C LYS A 246 11.40 -23.19 -4.40
N ARG A 247 11.07 -22.27 -5.31
CA ARG A 247 11.94 -21.89 -6.44
C ARG A 247 13.27 -21.31 -5.94
N ASN A 248 13.25 -20.47 -4.91
CA ASN A 248 14.42 -19.86 -4.28
C ASN A 248 15.36 -19.27 -5.33
N THR A 249 14.95 -18.19 -5.97
CA THR A 249 15.68 -17.55 -7.06
C THR A 249 16.98 -16.86 -6.64
N LEU A 250 17.31 -16.80 -5.35
CA LEU A 250 18.53 -16.16 -4.88
C LEU A 250 19.72 -17.15 -4.84
N PRO A 251 20.83 -16.85 -5.54
CA PRO A 251 22.04 -17.66 -5.46
C PRO A 251 22.74 -17.50 -4.09
N GLY A 252 23.69 -18.39 -3.79
CA GLY A 252 24.51 -18.32 -2.57
C GLY A 252 23.94 -19.05 -1.34
N PHE A 253 22.66 -19.44 -1.34
CA PHE A 253 22.04 -20.16 -0.23
C PHE A 253 22.06 -21.68 -0.43
N LYS A 254 22.98 -22.38 0.24
CA LYS A 254 23.04 -23.86 0.20
C LYS A 254 21.81 -24.48 0.85
N ARG A 255 21.15 -25.41 0.15
CA ARG A 255 19.98 -26.14 0.67
C ARG A 255 20.40 -27.47 1.29
N LYS A 256 19.76 -27.81 2.40
CA LYS A 256 19.82 -29.17 2.97
C LYS A 256 18.54 -29.89 2.57
N GLU A 257 18.66 -30.92 1.76
CA GLU A 257 17.54 -31.81 1.43
C GLU A 257 17.50 -32.95 2.44
N PHE A 258 16.35 -33.10 3.11
CA PHE A 258 16.08 -34.23 3.99
C PHE A 258 15.05 -35.12 3.32
N ARG A 259 15.47 -36.28 2.82
CA ARG A 259 14.58 -37.26 2.21
C ARG A 259 14.18 -38.30 3.26
N GLY A 260 12.93 -38.24 3.70
CA GLY A 260 12.32 -39.28 4.54
C GLY A 260 11.74 -40.44 3.73
N LYS A 261 11.11 -41.40 4.41
CA LYS A 261 10.29 -42.44 3.76
C LYS A 261 9.17 -41.79 2.93
N LYS A 262 8.73 -42.45 1.85
CA LYS A 262 7.60 -41.98 1.02
C LYS A 262 6.36 -41.86 1.90
N TYR A 263 5.89 -40.63 2.12
CA TYR A 263 4.56 -40.35 2.65
C TYR A 263 3.73 -39.75 1.51
N PHE A 264 2.84 -40.57 0.95
CA PHE A 264 1.73 -40.07 0.14
C PHE A 264 0.54 -39.93 1.07
N THR A 265 0.13 -38.69 1.36
CA THR A 265 -1.20 -38.43 1.91
C THR A 265 -2.17 -38.50 0.74
N PHE A 266 -3.03 -39.52 0.76
CA PHE A 266 -4.14 -39.70 -0.19
C PHE A 266 -5.20 -38.60 0.00
#